data_AF-A0A7R9W1U9-F1
#
_entry.id   AF-A0A7R9W1U9-F1
#
_cell.length_a   1.000
_cell.length_b   1.000
_cell.length_c   1.000
_cell.angle_alpha   90.00
_cell.angle_beta   90.00
_cell.angle_gamma   90.00
#
_symmetry.space_group_name_H-M   'P 1'
#
loop_
_entity.id
_entity.type
_entity.pdbx_description
1 polymer ?
#
loop_
_entity_poly.entity_id
_entity_poly.type
_entity_poly.pdbx_seq_one_letter_code
_entity_poly.pdbx_strand_id
1 'polypeptide(L)'
;AHCILQTAKKMPPTQPALNSCLNILRRTPPGDSEKNVADLASLLHPDEESAEKLFQLADPPLRVSSDQRGKPYVLCDHNRDGDSFRSPWSNEYDPPLPDGGFRPSPRLRELEKRANEVWDEYRALYYGDSGSDGLEL
;
A
#
# COMPACT_ATOMS: atom_id res chain seq x y z
N ALA A 1 20.86 -19.84 -43.24
CA ALA A 1 21.17 -19.56 -41.83
C ALA A 1 21.33 -18.05 -41.69
N HIS A 2 20.32 -17.30 -41.25
CA HIS A 2 20.16 -17.00 -39.83
C HIS A 2 18.74 -16.41 -39.57
N CYS A 3 17.69 -17.20 -39.83
CA CYS A 3 16.30 -16.84 -39.52
C CYS A 3 15.89 -17.45 -38.18
N ILE A 4 16.47 -16.96 -37.06
CA ILE A 4 16.14 -17.46 -35.71
C ILE A 4 16.11 -16.31 -34.66
N LEU A 5 15.68 -15.09 -35.01
CA LEU A 5 15.64 -14.01 -34.00
C LEU A 5 14.35 -13.19 -33.89
N GLN A 6 13.23 -13.55 -34.53
CA GLN A 6 12.04 -12.68 -34.46
C GLN A 6 10.68 -13.39 -34.33
N THR A 7 10.58 -14.46 -33.54
CA THR A 7 9.27 -15.02 -33.19
C THR A 7 9.16 -15.38 -31.71
N ALA A 8 9.11 -14.36 -30.86
CA ALA A 8 8.50 -14.45 -29.53
C ALA A 8 7.65 -13.19 -29.28
N LYS A 9 6.65 -12.96 -30.14
CA LYS A 9 5.61 -11.96 -29.92
C LYS A 9 4.23 -12.58 -30.07
N LYS A 10 3.79 -13.25 -29.00
CA LYS A 10 2.42 -13.18 -28.45
C LYS A 10 2.33 -14.09 -27.22
N MET A 11 2.22 -13.50 -26.03
CA MET A 11 1.57 -14.20 -24.90
C MET A 11 0.46 -13.29 -24.36
N PRO A 12 -0.80 -13.69 -24.57
CA PRO A 12 -1.84 -13.51 -23.55
C PRO A 12 -2.55 -14.86 -23.29
N PRO A 13 -3.17 -15.10 -22.11
CA PRO A 13 -3.51 -14.15 -21.04
C PRO A 13 -2.59 -14.30 -19.81
N THR A 14 -2.25 -13.15 -19.23
CA THR A 14 -1.39 -12.91 -18.06
C THR A 14 -2.12 -13.07 -16.71
N GLN A 15 -3.44 -13.29 -16.73
CA GLN A 15 -4.28 -13.54 -15.54
C GLN A 15 -4.03 -14.83 -14.73
N PRO A 16 -3.62 -15.98 -15.30
CA PRO A 16 -3.47 -17.21 -14.51
C PRO A 16 -2.25 -17.13 -13.56
N ALA A 17 -1.18 -16.44 -13.95
CA ALA A 17 -0.01 -16.22 -13.10
C ALA A 17 -0.34 -15.29 -11.93
N LEU A 18 -1.00 -14.16 -12.20
CA LEU A 18 -1.51 -13.25 -11.16
C LEU A 18 -2.47 -13.97 -10.19
N ASN A 19 -3.44 -14.73 -10.71
CA ASN A 19 -4.35 -15.52 -9.89
C ASN A 19 -3.61 -16.57 -9.04
N SER A 20 -2.53 -17.15 -9.57
CA SER A 20 -1.69 -18.10 -8.83
C SER A 20 -0.94 -17.39 -7.69
N CYS A 21 -0.39 -16.20 -7.93
CA CYS A 21 0.25 -15.38 -6.90
C CYS A 21 -0.75 -15.02 -5.77
N LEU A 22 -1.94 -14.54 -6.12
CA LEU A 22 -3.00 -14.25 -5.14
C LEU A 22 -3.41 -15.50 -4.36
N ASN A 23 -3.45 -16.65 -5.01
CA ASN A 23 -3.73 -17.93 -4.38
C ASN A 23 -2.63 -18.39 -3.41
N ILE A 24 -1.36 -18.05 -3.69
CA ILE A 24 -0.25 -18.29 -2.77
C ILE A 24 -0.40 -17.39 -1.54
N LEU A 25 -0.64 -16.09 -1.74
CA LEU A 25 -0.81 -15.12 -0.65
C LEU A 25 -1.93 -15.51 0.33
N ARG A 26 -3.03 -16.07 -0.17
CA ARG A 26 -4.14 -16.59 0.67
C ARG A 26 -3.79 -17.81 1.53
N ARG A 27 -2.66 -18.48 1.25
CA ARG A 27 -2.23 -19.71 1.91
C ARG A 27 -0.95 -19.54 2.73
N THR A 28 -0.21 -18.46 2.52
CA THR A 28 0.96 -18.11 3.31
C THR A 28 0.55 -17.43 4.62
N PRO A 29 1.37 -17.54 5.68
CA PRO A 29 1.15 -16.78 6.91
C PRO A 29 1.06 -15.27 6.62
N PRO A 30 0.10 -14.56 7.23
CA PRO A 30 -0.11 -13.13 6.97
C PRO A 30 1.06 -12.26 7.44
N GLY A 31 1.85 -12.70 8.42
CA GLY A 31 3.02 -11.95 8.92
C GLY A 31 4.13 -11.78 7.88
N ASP A 32 4.22 -12.68 6.90
CA ASP A 32 5.25 -12.63 5.85
C ASP A 32 4.74 -12.00 4.55
N SER A 33 3.52 -11.44 4.53
CA SER A 33 2.86 -11.05 3.28
C SER A 33 3.61 -9.94 2.53
N GLU A 34 4.23 -8.98 3.23
CA GLU A 34 5.03 -7.93 2.59
C GLU A 34 6.16 -8.52 1.75
N LYS A 35 6.93 -9.44 2.37
CA LYS A 35 8.01 -10.16 1.70
C LYS A 35 7.47 -11.02 0.55
N ASN A 36 6.40 -11.78 0.82
CA ASN A 36 5.83 -12.68 -0.18
C ASN A 36 5.30 -11.91 -1.41
N VAL A 37 4.68 -10.74 -1.23
CA VAL A 37 4.22 -9.90 -2.34
C VAL A 37 5.41 -9.39 -3.16
N ALA A 38 6.47 -8.91 -2.50
CA ALA A 38 7.68 -8.43 -3.19
C ALA A 38 8.38 -9.57 -3.97
N ASP A 39 8.54 -10.73 -3.34
CA ASP A 39 9.14 -11.91 -3.97
C ASP A 39 8.29 -12.38 -5.17
N LEU A 40 6.96 -12.47 -5.02
CA LEU A 40 6.06 -12.84 -6.12
C LEU A 40 6.05 -11.81 -7.26
N ALA A 41 6.10 -10.51 -6.95
CA ALA A 41 6.20 -9.46 -7.96
C ALA A 41 7.52 -9.58 -8.75
N SER A 42 8.63 -9.93 -8.09
CA SER A 42 9.91 -10.17 -8.76
C SER A 42 9.88 -11.39 -9.70
N LEU A 43 9.03 -12.38 -9.43
CA LEU A 43 8.82 -13.52 -10.32
C LEU A 43 7.97 -13.18 -11.55
N LEU A 44 7.16 -12.12 -11.47
CA LEU A 44 6.34 -11.62 -12.56
C LEU A 44 7.10 -10.68 -13.51
N HIS A 45 8.42 -10.52 -13.38
CA HIS A 45 9.19 -9.43 -13.99
C HIS A 45 9.41 -9.43 -15.54
N PRO A 46 8.76 -10.26 -16.38
CA PRO A 46 8.52 -9.85 -17.78
C PRO A 46 7.13 -9.21 -18.00
N ASP A 47 6.24 -9.25 -17.01
CA ASP A 47 4.87 -8.74 -17.04
C ASP A 47 4.64 -7.70 -15.93
N GLU A 48 5.17 -6.50 -16.18
CA GLU A 48 5.09 -5.36 -15.26
C GLU A 48 3.65 -4.99 -14.91
N GLU A 49 2.70 -5.11 -15.85
CA GLU A 49 1.29 -4.83 -15.61
C GLU A 49 0.69 -5.76 -14.54
N SER A 50 1.01 -7.06 -14.58
CA SER A 50 0.54 -7.99 -13.54
C SER A 50 1.27 -7.81 -12.22
N ALA A 51 2.54 -7.42 -12.23
CA ALA A 51 3.27 -7.10 -11.01
C ALA A 51 2.65 -5.88 -10.31
N GLU A 52 2.32 -4.82 -11.05
CA GLU A 52 1.61 -3.65 -10.52
C GLU A 52 0.21 -4.01 -9.99
N LYS A 53 -0.56 -4.81 -10.73
CA LYS A 53 -1.87 -5.30 -10.26
C LYS A 53 -1.76 -6.16 -9.01
N LEU A 54 -0.67 -6.89 -8.82
CA LEU A 54 -0.46 -7.66 -7.60
C LEU A 54 -0.37 -6.74 -6.38
N PHE A 55 0.38 -5.64 -6.47
CA PHE A 55 0.46 -4.64 -5.39
C PHE A 55 -0.89 -3.96 -5.13
N GLN A 56 -1.71 -3.74 -6.15
CA GLN A 56 -3.05 -3.15 -6.00
C GLN A 56 -4.09 -4.11 -5.39
N LEU A 57 -3.88 -5.43 -5.52
CA LEU A 57 -4.81 -6.46 -5.08
C LEU A 57 -4.37 -7.18 -3.80
N ALA A 58 -3.11 -7.03 -3.42
CA ALA A 58 -2.58 -7.60 -2.19
C ALA A 58 -2.56 -6.54 -1.09
N ASP A 59 -3.23 -6.84 0.02
CA ASP A 59 -3.23 -5.98 1.20
C ASP A 59 -2.20 -6.52 2.21
N PRO A 60 -0.98 -5.95 2.29
CA PRO A 60 -0.09 -6.24 3.40
C PRO A 60 -0.64 -5.66 4.72
N PRO A 61 -0.22 -6.19 5.88
CA PRO A 61 -0.50 -5.61 7.18
C PRO A 61 -0.22 -4.10 7.21
N LEU A 62 -1.13 -3.38 7.83
CA LEU A 62 -0.98 -1.95 8.00
C LEU A 62 0.18 -1.66 8.95
N ARG A 63 1.10 -0.80 8.54
CA ARG A 63 2.17 -0.29 9.40
C ARG A 63 1.74 1.03 10.02
N VAL A 64 2.31 1.37 11.16
CA VAL A 64 2.04 2.64 11.87
C VAL A 64 3.32 3.44 11.94
N SER A 65 3.22 4.75 11.68
CA SER A 65 4.26 5.73 11.95
C SER A 65 3.69 6.89 12.76
N SER A 66 4.53 7.83 13.18
CA SER A 66 4.12 9.05 13.85
C SER A 66 4.49 10.27 13.01
N ASP A 67 3.60 11.25 12.95
CA ASP A 67 3.91 12.52 12.28
C ASP A 67 4.90 13.36 13.11
N GLN A 68 5.32 14.51 12.56
CA GLN A 68 6.21 15.45 13.25
C GLN A 68 5.65 16.00 14.57
N ARG A 69 4.35 15.83 14.83
CA ARG A 69 3.66 16.24 16.07
C ARG A 69 3.43 15.07 17.03
N GLY A 70 3.97 13.88 16.71
CA GLY A 70 3.83 12.66 17.51
C GLY A 70 2.47 11.97 17.40
N LYS A 71 1.62 12.36 16.43
CA LYS A 71 0.33 11.69 16.21
C LYS A 71 0.53 10.45 15.33
N PRO A 72 0.08 9.27 15.78
CA PRO A 72 0.20 8.04 15.01
C PRO A 72 -0.69 8.11 13.76
N TYR A 73 -0.23 7.53 12.65
CA TYR A 73 -1.00 7.35 11.43
C TYR A 73 -0.57 6.08 10.70
N VAL A 74 -1.49 5.56 9.88
CA VAL A 74 -1.28 4.32 9.13
C VAL A 74 -0.49 4.59 7.84
N LEU A 75 0.45 3.70 7.54
CA LEU A 75 1.19 3.65 6.28
C LEU A 75 0.56 2.59 5.38
N CYS A 76 0.08 3.00 4.21
CA CYS A 76 -0.42 2.11 3.17
C CYS A 76 -0.19 2.71 1.78
N ASP A 77 -0.54 1.96 0.73
CA ASP A 77 -0.31 2.42 -0.65
C ASP A 77 -1.12 3.69 -0.98
N HIS A 78 -2.27 3.89 -0.33
CA HIS A 78 -3.15 5.03 -0.57
C HIS A 78 -2.58 6.39 -0.13
N ASN A 79 -1.66 6.40 0.83
CA ASN A 79 -0.96 7.61 1.26
C ASN A 79 0.55 7.58 0.93
N ARG A 80 0.98 6.65 0.07
CA ARG A 80 2.37 6.50 -0.36
C ARG A 80 2.62 7.27 -1.65
N ASP A 81 3.81 7.86 -1.74
CA ASP A 81 4.37 8.41 -2.98
C ASP A 81 5.89 8.16 -2.96
N GLY A 82 6.37 7.33 -3.88
CA GLY A 82 7.72 6.75 -3.82
C GLY A 82 7.93 5.98 -2.51
N ASP A 83 8.92 6.38 -1.72
CA ASP A 83 9.20 5.81 -0.39
C ASP A 83 8.71 6.68 0.77
N SER A 84 7.91 7.70 0.47
CA SER A 84 7.40 8.67 1.45
C SER A 84 5.90 8.47 1.69
N PHE A 85 5.45 8.76 2.90
CA PHE A 85 4.04 8.60 3.28
C PHE A 85 3.45 9.91 3.82
N ARG A 86 2.27 10.28 3.31
CA ARG A 86 1.56 11.50 3.73
C ARG A 86 0.79 11.27 5.04
N SER A 87 1.07 12.10 6.03
CA SER A 87 0.30 12.13 7.27
C SER A 87 -1.08 12.79 7.04
N PRO A 88 -2.19 12.18 7.51
CA PRO A 88 -3.51 12.79 7.46
C PRO A 88 -3.63 14.00 8.39
N TRP A 89 -2.73 14.17 9.36
CA TRP A 89 -2.77 15.24 10.34
C TRP A 89 -2.07 16.51 9.83
N SER A 90 -0.78 16.39 9.52
CA SER A 90 0.04 17.51 9.03
C SER A 90 -0.17 17.81 7.56
N ASN A 91 -0.68 16.83 6.78
CA ASN A 91 -0.71 16.82 5.32
C ASN A 91 0.68 16.73 4.67
N GLU A 92 1.74 16.48 5.44
CA GLU A 92 3.12 16.42 4.95
C GLU A 92 3.56 14.97 4.71
N TYR A 93 4.45 14.80 3.73
CA TYR A 93 5.12 13.54 3.45
C TYR A 93 6.35 13.37 4.36
N ASP A 94 6.57 12.14 4.81
CA ASP A 94 7.79 11.72 5.50
C ASP A 94 8.36 10.44 4.85
N PRO A 95 9.60 10.45 4.32
CA PRO A 95 10.48 11.61 4.16
C PRO A 95 9.89 12.75 3.29
N PRO A 96 10.43 13.99 3.36
CA PRO A 96 9.94 15.08 2.51
C PRO A 96 10.24 14.84 1.03
N LEU A 97 9.24 15.06 0.18
CA LEU A 97 9.37 14.94 -1.29
C LEU A 97 9.75 16.29 -1.93
N PRO A 98 10.67 16.32 -2.92
CA PRO A 98 11.11 17.56 -3.57
C PRO A 98 10.00 18.33 -4.31
N ASP A 99 9.02 17.62 -4.86
CA ASP A 99 7.86 18.17 -5.57
C ASP A 99 6.63 18.34 -4.65
N GLY A 100 6.75 17.95 -3.38
CA GLY A 100 5.68 18.00 -2.39
C GLY A 100 4.67 16.85 -2.46
N GLY A 101 4.81 15.94 -3.43
CA GLY A 101 3.96 14.77 -3.66
C GLY A 101 2.49 15.08 -4.02
N PHE A 102 1.69 14.03 -4.18
CA PHE A 102 0.26 14.18 -4.41
C PHE A 102 -0.49 14.73 -3.18
N ARG A 103 -1.32 15.78 -3.37
CA ARG A 103 -2.15 16.36 -2.30
C ARG A 103 -3.60 16.56 -2.73
N PRO A 104 -4.57 16.33 -1.83
CA PRO A 104 -5.98 16.57 -2.13
C PRO A 104 -6.25 18.06 -2.37
N SER A 105 -7.26 18.36 -3.19
CA SER A 105 -7.73 19.74 -3.36
C SER A 105 -8.21 20.35 -2.03
N PRO A 106 -8.25 21.68 -1.86
CA PRO A 106 -8.63 22.30 -0.59
C PRO A 106 -9.97 21.82 -0.04
N ARG A 107 -10.97 21.68 -0.92
CA ARG A 107 -12.29 21.14 -0.54
C ARG A 107 -12.20 19.69 -0.05
N LEU A 108 -11.42 18.85 -0.72
CA LEU A 108 -11.25 17.45 -0.34
C LEU A 108 -10.43 17.31 0.94
N ARG A 109 -9.46 18.20 1.17
CA ARG A 109 -8.68 18.26 2.42
C ARG A 109 -9.55 18.63 3.62
N GLU A 110 -10.51 19.54 3.47
CA GLU A 110 -11.49 19.82 4.54
C GLU A 110 -12.36 18.60 4.86
N LEU A 111 -12.80 17.86 3.82
CA LEU A 111 -13.56 16.64 4.02
C LEU A 111 -12.73 15.55 4.68
N GLU A 112 -11.46 15.39 4.27
CA GLU A 112 -10.51 14.44 4.86
C GLU A 112 -10.31 14.72 6.35
N LYS A 113 -10.14 15.98 6.77
CA LYS A 113 -10.01 16.33 8.19
C LYS A 113 -11.23 15.92 9.01
N ARG A 114 -12.44 16.26 8.52
CA ARG A 114 -13.70 15.87 9.18
C ARG A 114 -13.89 14.36 9.22
N ALA A 115 -13.54 13.66 8.14
CA ALA A 115 -13.61 12.21 8.10
C ALA A 115 -12.67 11.59 9.15
N ASN A 116 -11.44 12.08 9.27
CA ASN A 116 -10.50 11.58 10.28
C ASN A 116 -11.02 11.79 11.71
N GLU A 117 -11.67 12.92 12.01
CA GLU A 117 -12.31 13.16 13.32
C GLU A 117 -13.40 12.11 13.61
N VAL A 118 -14.31 11.88 12.65
CA VAL A 118 -15.40 10.89 12.79
C VAL A 118 -14.86 9.47 12.91
N TRP A 119 -13.84 9.12 12.12
CA TRP A 119 -13.24 7.79 12.16
C TRP A 119 -12.45 7.55 13.45
N ASP A 120 -11.84 8.58 14.03
CA ASP A 120 -11.16 8.46 15.32
C ASP A 120 -12.16 8.24 16.48
N GLU A 121 -13.30 8.93 16.46
CA GLU A 121 -14.41 8.65 17.39
C GLU A 121 -14.93 7.22 17.22
N TYR A 122 -15.17 6.79 15.98
CA TYR A 122 -15.58 5.42 15.68
C TYR A 122 -14.56 4.40 16.19
N ARG A 123 -13.27 4.63 15.95
CA ARG A 123 -12.19 3.79 16.45
C ARG A 123 -12.25 3.69 17.97
N ALA A 124 -12.36 4.81 18.68
CA ALA A 124 -12.44 4.83 20.13
C ALA A 124 -13.66 4.06 20.67
N LEU A 125 -14.82 4.18 20.01
CA LEU A 125 -16.06 3.49 20.41
C LEU A 125 -16.00 1.97 20.24
N TYR A 126 -15.37 1.47 19.18
CA TYR A 126 -15.40 0.05 18.83
C TYR A 126 -14.13 -0.71 19.16
N TYR A 127 -12.98 -0.03 19.20
CA TYR A 127 -11.65 -0.62 19.42
C TYR A 127 -10.95 -0.07 20.68
N GLY A 128 -11.63 0.81 21.42
CA GLY A 128 -11.09 1.42 22.64
C GLY A 128 -10.11 2.56 22.36
N ASP A 129 -9.75 3.28 23.42
CA ASP A 129 -8.68 4.27 23.35
C ASP A 129 -7.33 3.56 23.53
N SER A 130 -6.46 3.60 22.53
CA SER A 130 -5.11 3.03 22.58
C SER A 130 -4.17 3.82 23.51
N GLY A 131 -4.72 4.59 24.45
CA GLY A 131 -4.05 5.58 25.29
C GLY A 131 -3.84 5.17 26.75
N SER A 132 -4.35 4.02 27.22
CA SER A 132 -4.11 3.61 28.62
C SER A 132 -4.01 2.11 28.90
N ASP A 133 -4.38 1.23 27.98
CA ASP A 133 -4.21 -0.21 28.20
C ASP A 133 -3.40 -0.80 27.04
N GLY A 134 -2.15 -1.17 27.37
CA GLY A 134 -1.14 -1.67 26.46
C GLY A 134 -1.56 -2.95 25.74
N LEU A 135 -2.26 -2.79 24.62
CA LEU A 135 -2.28 -3.76 23.55
C LEU A 135 -1.35 -3.23 22.47
N GLU A 136 -0.09 -3.66 22.55
CA GLU A 136 0.83 -3.70 21.42
C GLU A 136 0.11 -4.42 20.26
N LEU A 137 -0.12 -3.70 19.17
CA LEU A 137 -0.27 -4.30 17.85
C LEU A 137 1.11 -4.70 17.34
#